data_AF-A0A6S7B4T2-F1
#
_entry.id   AF-A0A6S7B4T2-F1
#
_cell.length_a   1.000
_cell.length_b   1.000
_cell.length_c   1.000
_cell.angle_alpha   90.00
_cell.angle_beta   90.00
_cell.angle_gamma   90.00
#
_symmetry.space_group_name_H-M   'P 1'
#
loop_
_entity.id
_entity.type
_entity.pdbx_description
1 polymer ?
#
loop_
_entity_poly.entity_id
_entity_poly.type
_entity_poly.pdbx_seq_one_letter_code
_entity_poly.pdbx_strand_id
1 'polypeptide(L)'
;MGNKMNIDELLSQAKLASEDHVKFARFVAVTEALCDEQSPLVSAERLSVIRDTWFELELINALALDEWESHGKPADWTEVWNSRFRSDAQELVGKLYNLLSL
;
A
#
# COMPACT_ATOMS: atom_id res chain seq x y z
N MET A 1 -9.03 -19.99 6.04
CA MET A 1 -10.00 -19.10 6.72
C MET A 1 -9.51 -17.69 6.43
N GLY A 2 -9.99 -17.10 5.33
CA GLY A 2 -9.53 -15.78 4.89
C GLY A 2 -9.89 -14.76 5.96
N ASN A 3 -8.89 -14.07 6.52
CA ASN A 3 -9.12 -13.02 7.49
C ASN A 3 -10.00 -11.98 6.80
N LYS A 4 -11.22 -11.76 7.30
CA LYS A 4 -12.16 -10.85 6.68
C LYS A 4 -11.62 -9.44 6.94
N MET A 5 -11.06 -8.83 5.91
CA MET A 5 -10.44 -7.51 6.00
C MET A 5 -11.41 -6.51 6.59
N ASN A 6 -11.06 -5.95 7.75
CA ASN A 6 -11.84 -4.91 8.40
C ASN A 6 -11.32 -3.54 7.95
N ILE A 7 -12.22 -2.63 7.59
CA ILE A 7 -11.89 -1.26 7.20
C ILE A 7 -11.06 -0.56 8.30
N ASP A 8 -11.39 -0.76 9.58
CA ASP A 8 -10.67 -0.12 10.70
C ASP A 8 -9.22 -0.60 10.81
N GLU A 9 -9.01 -1.91 10.59
CA GLU A 9 -7.69 -2.52 10.61
C GLU A 9 -6.85 -1.98 9.45
N LEU A 10 -7.46 -1.86 8.27
CA LEU A 10 -6.79 -1.34 7.08
C LEU A 10 -6.44 0.15 7.21
N LEU A 11 -7.34 0.97 7.77
CA LEU A 11 -7.07 2.37 8.09
C LEU A 11 -5.98 2.51 9.17
N SER A 12 -5.89 1.57 10.12
CA SER A 12 -4.79 1.55 11.10
C SER A 12 -3.45 1.20 10.44
N GLN A 13 -3.43 0.25 9.50
CA GLN A 13 -2.22 -0.12 8.77
C GLN A 13 -1.74 1.02 7.87
N ALA A 14 -2.66 1.71 7.19
CA ALA A 14 -2.34 2.87 6.35
C ALA A 14 -1.53 3.94 7.09
N LYS A 15 -1.83 4.21 8.37
CA LYS A 15 -1.10 5.22 9.17
C LYS A 15 0.40 4.91 9.34
N LEU A 16 0.77 3.64 9.26
CA LEU A 16 2.14 3.16 9.48
C LEU A 16 2.79 2.63 8.19
N ALA A 17 2.02 2.49 7.10
CA ALA A 17 2.45 1.78 5.90
C ALA A 17 3.73 2.36 5.30
N SER A 18 3.87 3.69 5.30
CA SER A 18 5.00 4.37 4.70
C SER A 18 6.24 4.48 5.60
N GLU A 19 6.22 3.96 6.83
CA GLU A 19 7.36 4.12 7.75
C GLU A 19 8.61 3.36 7.29
N ASP A 20 8.41 2.20 6.65
CA ASP A 20 9.47 1.39 6.05
C ASP A 20 8.92 0.54 4.89
N HIS A 21 9.82 0.09 4.02
CA HIS A 21 9.50 -0.72 2.84
C HIS A 21 8.76 -2.03 3.16
N VAL A 22 8.98 -2.64 4.33
CA VAL A 22 8.33 -3.91 4.71
C VAL A 22 6.87 -3.67 5.07
N LYS A 23 6.58 -2.64 5.86
CA LYS A 23 5.20 -2.22 6.16
C LYS A 23 4.47 -1.80 4.90
N PHE A 24 5.15 -1.10 4.00
CA PHE A 24 4.57 -0.69 2.73
C PHE A 24 4.20 -1.89 1.87
N ALA A 25 5.13 -2.82 1.65
CA ALA A 25 4.88 -4.04 0.88
C ALA A 25 3.72 -4.87 1.44
N ARG A 26 3.63 -5.00 2.78
CA ARG A 26 2.50 -5.66 3.44
C ARG A 26 1.19 -4.93 3.18
N PHE A 27 1.18 -3.60 3.28
CA PHE A 27 0.00 -2.79 3.04
C PHE A 27 -0.48 -2.93 1.58
N VAL A 28 0.43 -2.90 0.61
CA VAL A 28 0.08 -3.10 -0.81
C VAL A 28 -0.49 -4.49 -1.06
N ALA A 29 0.15 -5.53 -0.51
CA ALA A 29 -0.33 -6.90 -0.65
C ALA A 29 -1.73 -7.12 -0.05
N VAL A 30 -2.03 -6.54 1.12
CA VAL A 30 -3.39 -6.67 1.69
C VAL A 30 -4.40 -5.83 0.92
N THR A 31 -4.03 -4.64 0.45
CA THR A 31 -4.97 -3.75 -0.26
C THR A 31 -5.34 -4.23 -1.66
N GLU A 32 -4.66 -5.24 -2.20
CA GLU A 32 -5.00 -5.88 -3.48
C GLU A 32 -6.46 -6.36 -3.52
N ALA A 33 -6.98 -6.86 -2.39
CA ALA A 33 -8.37 -7.34 -2.31
C ALA A 33 -9.41 -6.22 -2.54
N LEU A 34 -9.02 -4.94 -2.43
CA LEU A 34 -9.89 -3.80 -2.74
C LEU A 34 -10.15 -3.65 -4.25
N CYS A 35 -9.28 -4.23 -5.09
CA CYS A 35 -9.38 -4.17 -6.54
C CYS A 35 -10.37 -5.18 -7.13
N ASP A 36 -10.86 -6.12 -6.32
CA ASP A 36 -11.87 -7.10 -6.68
C ASP A 36 -13.25 -6.43 -6.81
N GLU A 37 -13.96 -6.70 -7.91
CA GLU A 37 -15.34 -6.24 -8.13
C GLU A 37 -16.32 -6.75 -7.07
N GLN A 38 -16.00 -7.85 -6.39
CA GLN A 38 -16.78 -8.40 -5.29
C GLN A 38 -16.35 -7.89 -3.91
N SER A 39 -15.40 -6.95 -3.83
CA SER A 39 -14.94 -6.40 -2.57
C SER A 39 -16.11 -5.75 -1.79
N PRO A 40 -16.40 -6.20 -0.56
CA PRO A 40 -17.47 -5.61 0.23
C PRO A 40 -17.11 -4.23 0.80
N LEU A 41 -15.86 -3.79 0.63
CA LEU A 41 -15.33 -2.53 1.18
C LEU A 41 -15.34 -1.39 0.16
N VAL A 42 -15.59 -1.68 -1.11
CA VAL A 42 -15.49 -0.72 -2.21
C VAL A 42 -16.75 -0.77 -3.05
N SER A 43 -17.38 0.39 -3.27
CA SER A 43 -18.54 0.47 -4.17
C SER A 43 -18.09 0.41 -5.64
N ALA A 44 -18.98 -0.04 -6.54
CA ALA A 44 -18.68 -0.14 -7.97
C ALA A 44 -18.27 1.21 -8.58
N GLU A 45 -18.85 2.31 -8.11
CA GLU A 45 -18.54 3.67 -8.58
C GLU A 45 -17.12 4.11 -8.23
N ARG A 46 -16.55 3.56 -7.15
CA ARG A 46 -15.24 3.95 -6.61
C ARG A 46 -14.12 3.00 -7.02
N LEU A 47 -14.48 1.85 -7.59
CA LEU A 47 -13.55 0.77 -7.89
C LEU A 47 -12.47 1.16 -8.89
N SER A 48 -12.77 1.99 -9.89
CA SER A 48 -11.74 2.49 -10.83
C SER A 48 -10.67 3.31 -10.11
N VAL A 49 -11.08 4.28 -9.29
CA VAL A 49 -10.15 5.16 -8.56
C VAL A 49 -9.33 4.38 -7.53
N ILE A 50 -9.94 3.37 -6.89
CA ILE A 50 -9.23 2.43 -6.01
C ILE A 50 -8.17 1.66 -6.78
N ARG A 51 -8.52 1.08 -7.94
CA ARG A 51 -7.58 0.32 -8.78
C ARG A 51 -6.42 1.17 -9.28
N ASP A 52 -6.70 2.38 -9.74
CA ASP A 52 -5.66 3.31 -10.21
C ASP A 52 -4.70 3.67 -9.06
N THR A 53 -5.25 3.99 -7.88
CA THR A 53 -4.44 4.31 -6.70
C THR A 53 -3.63 3.11 -6.21
N TRP A 54 -4.21 1.91 -6.21
CA TRP A 54 -3.50 0.69 -5.83
C TRP A 54 -2.41 0.32 -6.84
N PHE A 55 -2.64 0.53 -8.13
CA PHE A 55 -1.63 0.31 -9.16
C PHE A 55 -0.41 1.23 -8.95
N GLU A 56 -0.62 2.50 -8.61
CA GLU A 56 0.46 3.42 -8.27
C GLU A 56 1.22 2.96 -7.02
N LEU A 57 0.53 2.46 -5.99
CA LEU A 57 1.16 1.86 -4.80
C LEU A 57 2.02 0.65 -5.16
N GLU A 58 1.50 -0.24 -6.01
CA GLU A 58 2.22 -1.44 -6.46
C GLU A 58 3.44 -1.08 -7.33
N LEU A 59 3.38 0.00 -8.11
CA LEU A 59 4.55 0.49 -8.82
C LEU A 59 5.67 0.92 -7.86
N ILE A 60 5.35 1.70 -6.82
CA ILE A 60 6.34 2.09 -5.80
C ILE A 60 6.88 0.84 -5.08
N ASN A 61 6.02 -0.12 -4.75
CA ASN A 61 6.40 -1.35 -4.08
C ASN A 61 7.36 -2.18 -4.94
N ALA A 62 7.06 -2.36 -6.23
CA ALA A 62 7.88 -3.11 -7.17
C ALA A 62 9.26 -2.45 -7.37
N LEU A 63 9.31 -1.12 -7.53
CA LEU A 63 10.56 -0.37 -7.66
C LEU A 63 11.42 -0.48 -6.38
N ALA A 64 10.80 -0.31 -5.22
CA ALA A 64 11.49 -0.42 -3.94
C ALA A 64 12.00 -1.85 -3.70
N LEU A 65 11.20 -2.86 -4.05
CA LEU A 65 11.57 -4.26 -3.93
C LEU A 65 12.77 -4.58 -4.82
N ASP A 66 12.73 -4.25 -6.11
CA ASP A 66 13.82 -4.50 -7.06
C ASP A 66 15.14 -3.89 -6.56
N GLU A 67 15.11 -2.65 -6.09
CA GLU A 67 16.31 -1.99 -5.56
C GLU A 67 16.81 -2.63 -4.27
N TRP A 68 15.92 -2.95 -3.33
CA TRP A 68 16.29 -3.65 -2.10
C TRP A 68 16.90 -5.02 -2.38
N GLU A 69 16.37 -5.77 -3.34
CA GLU A 69 16.95 -7.04 -3.80
C GLU A 69 18.31 -6.84 -4.47
N SER A 70 18.47 -5.81 -5.30
CA SER A 70 19.74 -5.46 -5.96
C SER A 70 20.85 -5.11 -4.96
N HIS A 71 20.50 -4.57 -3.79
CA HIS A 71 21.40 -4.26 -2.69
C HIS A 71 21.69 -5.47 -1.78
N GLY A 72 21.18 -6.66 -2.11
CA GLY A 72 21.39 -7.88 -1.34
C GLY A 72 20.49 -8.03 -0.12
N LYS A 73 19.31 -7.40 -0.13
CA LYS A 73 18.30 -7.50 0.94
C LYS A 73 18.82 -7.05 2.32
N PRO A 74 19.41 -5.85 2.42
CA PRO A 74 19.96 -5.37 3.69
C PRO A 74 18.88 -5.32 4.78
N ALA A 75 19.26 -5.68 6.01
CA ALA A 75 18.36 -5.66 7.15
C ALA A 75 17.93 -4.24 7.55
N ASP A 76 18.83 -3.26 7.39
CA ASP A 76 18.50 -1.85 7.47
C ASP A 76 18.57 -1.22 6.08
N TRP A 77 17.42 -0.75 5.62
CA TRP A 77 17.26 -0.06 4.35
C TRP A 77 16.49 1.26 4.52
N THR A 78 16.44 1.75 5.76
CA THR A 78 15.60 2.87 6.18
C THR A 78 16.00 4.17 5.50
N GLU A 79 17.30 4.42 5.34
CA GLU A 79 17.82 5.64 4.69
C GLU A 79 17.44 5.71 3.21
N VAL A 80 17.60 4.61 2.48
CA VAL A 80 17.22 4.52 1.06
C VAL A 80 15.71 4.66 0.91
N TRP A 81 14.93 3.96 1.73
CA TRP A 81 13.47 4.08 1.76
C TRP A 81 13.02 5.54 1.97
N ASN A 82 13.55 6.18 3.02
CA ASN A 82 13.18 7.55 3.39
C ASN A 82 13.54 8.58 2.32
N SER A 83 14.68 8.41 1.66
CA SER A 83 15.17 9.37 0.66
C SER A 83 14.51 9.21 -0.71
N ARG A 84 14.09 8.00 -1.09
CA ARG A 84 13.67 7.70 -2.46
C ARG A 84 12.19 7.38 -2.65
N PHE A 85 11.54 6.78 -1.66
CA PHE A 85 10.21 6.17 -1.86
C PHE A 85 9.16 6.67 -0.86
N ARG A 86 9.58 7.06 0.34
CA ARG A 86 8.65 7.38 1.44
C ARG A 86 7.66 8.50 1.12
N SER A 87 8.09 9.56 0.42
CA SER A 87 7.22 10.69 0.09
C SER A 87 6.05 10.25 -0.79
N ASP A 88 6.35 9.57 -1.90
CA ASP A 88 5.33 9.10 -2.85
C ASP A 88 4.44 8.03 -2.19
N ALA A 89 5.03 7.12 -1.41
CA ALA A 89 4.30 6.16 -0.60
C ALA A 89 3.33 6.84 0.38
N GLN A 90 3.74 7.90 1.06
CA GLN A 90 2.90 8.66 1.99
C GLN A 90 1.71 9.31 1.28
N GLU A 91 1.96 9.93 0.13
CA GLU A 91 0.91 10.57 -0.67
C GLU A 91 -0.14 9.56 -1.11
N LEU A 92 0.29 8.44 -1.69
CA LEU A 92 -0.60 7.41 -2.21
C LEU A 92 -1.36 6.66 -1.12
N VAL A 93 -0.70 6.35 -0.01
CA VAL A 93 -1.35 5.76 1.17
C VAL A 93 -2.38 6.73 1.74
N GLY A 94 -2.08 8.03 1.79
CA GLY A 94 -3.03 9.06 2.21
C GLY A 94 -4.24 9.17 1.28
N LYS A 95 -4.01 9.10 -0.04
CA LYS A 95 -5.09 9.06 -1.05
C LYS A 95 -5.99 7.85 -0.85
N LEU A 96 -5.41 6.66 -0.68
CA LEU A 96 -6.18 5.44 -0.44
C LEU A 96 -6.93 5.49 0.90
N TYR A 97 -6.30 5.99 1.97
CA TYR A 97 -6.93 6.21 3.27
C TYR A 97 -8.18 7.09 3.12
N ASN A 98 -8.05 8.23 2.45
CA ASN A 98 -9.15 9.18 2.28
C ASN A 98 -10.30 8.60 1.47
N LEU A 99 -10.00 7.79 0.45
CA LEU A 99 -11.04 7.05 -0.26
C LEU A 99 -11.78 6.17 0.77
N LEU A 100 -11.07 5.35 1.52
CA LEU A 100 -11.66 4.33 2.39
C LEU A 100 -12.35 4.86 3.66
N SER A 101 -12.05 6.08 4.08
CA SER A 101 -12.66 6.71 5.27
C SER A 101 -13.94 7.50 5.02
N LEU A 102 -14.39 7.58 3.76
CA LEU A 102 -15.64 8.23 3.33
C LEU A 102 -16.77 7.23 3.16
#